data_AF-A0A7K9G3D6-F1
#
_entry.id   AF-A0A7K9G3D6-F1
#
_cell.length_a   1.000
_cell.length_b   1.000
_cell.length_c   1.000
_cell.angle_alpha   90.00
_cell.angle_beta   90.00
_cell.angle_gamma   90.00
#
_symmetry.space_group_name_H-M   'P 1'
#
loop_
_entity.id
_entity.type
_entity.pdbx_description
1 polymer ?
#
loop_
_entity_poly.entity_id
_entity_poly.type
_entity_poly.pdbx_seq_one_letter_code
_entity_poly.pdbx_strand_id
1 'polypeptide(L)' 'FTEMMSLDVSDSTQVYAAFLVYLDLLEGRSWHEVQPVGVAELQLVCLHARAREQEGLQVMVPVPAHILISHER' A
#
# COMPACT_ATOMS: atom_id res chain seq x y z
N PHE A 1 10.22 -2.60 -4.85
CA PHE A 1 10.39 -3.61 -3.78
C PHE A 1 11.44 -3.19 -2.76
N THR A 2 12.68 -2.92 -3.15
CA THR A 2 13.75 -2.48 -2.22
C THR A 2 13.38 -1.23 -1.42
N GLU A 3 12.73 -0.25 -2.06
CA GLU A 3 12.21 0.94 -1.39
C GLU A 3 11.17 0.59 -0.31
N MET A 4 10.21 -0.28 -0.63
CA MET A 4 9.19 -0.72 0.32
C MET A 4 9.77 -1.55 1.48
N MET A 5 10.83 -2.33 1.23
CA MET A 5 11.59 -3.06 2.25
C MET A 5 12.45 -2.16 3.14
N SER A 6 12.67 -0.90 2.74
CA SER A 6 13.38 0.09 3.55
C SER A 6 12.47 0.90 4.47
N LEU A 7 11.14 0.70 4.36
CA LEU A 7 10.17 1.29 5.27
C LEU A 7 10.28 0.65 6.66
N ASP A 8 9.95 1.40 7.70
CA ASP A 8 9.96 0.93 9.10
C ASP A 8 8.72 0.07 9.41
N VAL A 9 8.58 -1.04 8.68
CA VAL A 9 7.51 -2.02 8.80
C VAL A 9 8.15 -3.41 8.83
N SER A 10 8.02 -4.09 9.97
CA SER A 10 8.62 -5.42 10.18
C SER A 10 7.77 -6.58 9.67
N ASP A 11 6.48 -6.37 9.43
CA ASP A 11 5.58 -7.39 8.89
C ASP A 11 5.82 -7.59 7.38
N SER A 12 6.60 -8.63 7.05
CA SER A 12 6.88 -9.01 5.67
C SER A 12 5.64 -9.39 4.87
N THR A 13 4.59 -9.90 5.52
CA THR A 13 3.32 -10.27 4.85
C THR A 13 2.60 -9.02 4.37
N GLN A 14 2.61 -7.99 5.20
CA GLN A 14 2.06 -6.68 4.87
C GLN A 14 2.85 -6.04 3.71
N VAL A 15 4.19 -6.00 3.80
CA VAL A 15 5.04 -5.44 2.75
C VAL A 15 4.83 -6.19 1.43
N TYR A 16 4.71 -7.51 1.47
CA TYR A 16 4.43 -8.31 0.29
C TYR A 16 3.04 -8.02 -0.30
N ALA A 17 2.00 -7.93 0.53
CA ALA A 17 0.66 -7.57 0.07
C ALA A 17 0.64 -6.17 -0.58
N ALA A 18 1.33 -5.19 0.02
CA ALA A 18 1.46 -3.86 -0.54
C ALA A 18 2.22 -3.84 -1.86
N PHE A 19 3.27 -4.67 -1.99
CA PHE A 19 3.99 -4.81 -3.24
C PHE A 19 3.12 -5.35 -4.38
N LEU A 20 2.29 -6.36 -4.11
CA LEU A 20 1.38 -6.90 -5.13
C LEU A 20 0.36 -5.85 -5.60
N VAL A 21 -0.23 -5.08 -4.67
CA VAL A 21 -1.16 -4.01 -5.02
C VAL A 21 -0.45 -2.89 -5.76
N TYR A 22 0.76 -2.51 -5.35
CA TYR A 22 1.58 -1.52 -6.05
C TYR A 22 1.79 -1.90 -7.53
N LEU A 23 2.14 -3.17 -7.82
CA LEU A 23 2.29 -3.66 -9.19
C LEU A 23 0.97 -3.65 -9.96
N ASP A 24 -0.15 -4.04 -9.34
CA ASP A 24 -1.47 -3.96 -9.99
C ASP A 24 -1.82 -2.51 -10.39
N LEU A 25 -1.60 -1.55 -9.49
CA LEU A 25 -1.88 -0.15 -9.76
C LEU A 25 -0.97 0.42 -10.85
N LEU A 26 0.35 0.20 -10.75
CA LEU A 26 1.32 0.76 -11.66
C LEU A 26 1.31 0.07 -13.03
N GLU A 27 1.36 -1.25 -13.07
CA GLU A 27 1.50 -2.02 -14.30
C GLU A 27 0.16 -2.49 -14.85
N GLY A 28 -0.69 -3.08 -13.99
CA GLY A 28 -1.99 -3.63 -14.40
C GLY A 28 -3.00 -2.56 -14.82
N ARG A 29 -3.00 -1.44 -14.09
CA ARG A 29 -3.97 -0.35 -14.26
C ARG A 29 -3.37 0.95 -14.79
N SER A 30 -2.03 1.05 -14.87
CA SER A 30 -1.32 2.23 -15.38
C SER A 30 -1.70 3.53 -14.66
N TRP A 31 -1.76 3.48 -13.32
CA TRP A 31 -2.04 4.66 -12.51
C TRP A 31 -0.92 5.69 -12.65
N HIS A 32 -1.31 6.97 -12.66
CA HIS A 32 -0.39 8.09 -12.85
C HIS A 32 0.66 8.19 -11.74
N GLU A 33 0.25 7.95 -10.49
CA GLU A 33 1.14 8.01 -9.33
C GLU A 33 0.73 6.96 -8.31
N VAL A 34 1.74 6.25 -7.77
CA VAL A 34 1.60 5.27 -6.68
C VAL A 34 2.84 5.40 -5.81
N GLN A 35 2.67 5.80 -4.55
CA GLN A 35 3.76 5.97 -3.58
C GLN A 35 3.52 5.09 -2.36
N PRO A 36 4.47 4.20 -1.99
CA PRO A 36 4.40 3.45 -0.75
C PRO A 36 4.80 4.31 0.45
N VAL A 37 4.01 4.24 1.52
CA VAL A 37 4.25 4.99 2.77
C VAL A 37 4.17 4.03 3.94
N GLY A 38 5.22 3.96 4.76
CA GLY A 38 5.21 3.18 5.99
C GLY A 38 4.50 3.91 7.12
N VAL A 39 3.68 3.19 7.88
CA VAL A 39 2.99 3.62 9.09
C VAL A 39 3.46 2.71 10.21
N ALA A 40 4.57 3.11 10.86
CA ALA A 40 5.30 2.28 11.81
C ALA A 40 4.45 1.92 13.03
N GLU A 41 3.60 2.83 13.51
CA GLU A 41 2.74 2.62 14.68
C GLU A 41 1.74 1.48 14.47
N LEU A 42 1.34 1.24 13.22
CA LEU A 42 0.39 0.19 12.84
C LEU A 42 1.06 -1.01 12.19
N GLN A 43 2.37 -0.94 11.91
CA GLN A 43 3.10 -1.92 11.10
C GLN A 43 2.43 -2.15 9.73
N LEU A 44 1.99 -1.05 9.08
CA LEU A 44 1.35 -1.08 7.77
C LEU A 44 2.11 -0.24 6.76
N VAL A 45 2.10 -0.67 5.50
CA VAL A 45 2.38 0.13 4.31
C VAL A 45 1.06 0.57 3.70
N CYS A 46 0.86 1.86 3.54
CA CYS A 46 -0.20 2.47 2.75
C CYS A 46 0.30 2.80 1.34
N LEU A 47 -0.61 2.86 0.37
CA LEU A 47 -0.32 3.39 -0.97
C LEU A 47 -1.07 4.70 -1.15
N HIS A 48 -0.31 5.76 -1.36
CA HIS A 48 -0.81 7.05 -1.80
C HIS A 48 -0.85 7.05 -3.32
N ALA A 49 -2.03 7.07 -3.92
CA ALA A 49 -2.17 6.81 -5.34
C ALA A 49 -3.25 7.69 -6.00
N ARG A 50 -3.04 8.05 -7.27
CA ARG A 50 -4.06 8.68 -8.12
C ARG A 50 -4.02 8.06 -9.52
N ALA A 51 -5.19 7.75 -10.06
CA ALA A 51 -5.26 7.09 -11.35
C ALA A 51 -4.92 8.07 -12.49
N ARG A 52 -5.31 9.33 -12.35
CA ARG A 52 -5.01 10.42 -13.30
C ARG A 52 -4.44 11.63 -12.57
N GLU A 53 -3.67 12.45 -13.27
CA GLU A 53 -3.03 13.64 -12.72
C GLU A 53 -4.03 14.64 -12.08
N GLN A 54 -5.22 14.77 -12.67
CA GLN A 54 -6.26 15.71 -12.23
C GLN A 54 -7.12 15.17 -11.07
N GLU A 55 -6.97 13.90 -10.70
CA GLU A 55 -7.72 13.29 -9.62
C GLU A 55 -7.05 13.53 -8.27
N GLY A 56 -7.85 13.52 -7.21
CA GLY A 56 -7.35 13.63 -5.85
C GLY A 56 -6.55 12.39 -5.44
N LEU A 57 -5.55 12.60 -4.58
CA LEU A 57 -4.78 11.52 -3.99
C LEU A 57 -5.69 10.64 -3.11
N GLN A 58 -5.63 9.33 -3.33
CA GLN A 58 -6.32 8.32 -2.54
C GLN A 58 -5.33 7.58 -1.66
N VAL A 59 -5.78 7.17 -0.47
CA VAL A 59 -5.00 6.31 0.44
C VAL A 59 -5.61 4.92 0.42
N MET A 60 -4.80 3.94 0.06
CA MET A 60 -5.17 2.53 0.06
C MET A 60 -4.37 1.79 1.12
N VAL A 61 -5.02 0.86 1.82
CA VAL A 61 -4.38 -0.06 2.76
C VAL A 61 -4.47 -1.47 2.20
N PRO A 62 -3.38 -2.02 1.63
CA PRO A 62 -3.34 -3.41 1.18
C PRO A 62 -3.47 -4.35 2.38
N VAL A 63 -4.50 -5.22 2.34
CA VAL A 63 -4.76 -6.21 3.40
C VAL A 63 -4.59 -7.62 2.83
N PRO A 64 -3.74 -8.47 3.43
CA PRO A 64 -3.65 -9.87 3.03
C PRO A 64 -5.01 -10.57 3.20
N ALA A 65 -5.42 -11.38 2.23
CA ALA A 65 -6.77 -11.95 2.18
C ALA A 65 -7.14 -12.86 3.37
N HIS A 66 -6.16 -13.36 4.12
CA HIS A 66 -6.36 -14.21 5.30
C HIS A 66 -6.46 -13.42 6.62
N ILE A 67 -6.29 -12.09 6.58
CA ILE A 67 -6.37 -11.21 7.76
C ILE A 67 -7.80 -10.71 7.93
N LEU A 68 -8.23 -10.61 9.18
CA LEU A 68 -9.53 -10.06 9.56
C LEU A 68 -9.42 -8.56 9.80
N ILE A 69 -10.41 -7.81 9.33
CA ILE A 69 -10.55 -6.38 9.62
C ILE A 69 -11.62 -6.23 10.70
N SER A 70 -11.26 -5.60 11.81
CA SER A 70 -12.16 -5.26 12.91
C SER A 70 -12.19 -3.75 13.14
N HIS A 71 -13.20 -3.31 13.90
CA HIS A 71 -13.31 -1.93 14.36
C HIS A 71 -13.57 -1.95 15.86
N GLU A 72 -12.67 -1.35 16.63
CA GLU A 72 -12.91 -1.08 18.06
C GLU A 72 -13.40 0.37 18.22
N ARG A 73 -14.46 0.56 19.01
CA ARG A 73 -15.10 1.87 19.27
C ARG A 73 -14.50 2.54 20.49
#